data_AF-A0AAU6MTL1-F1
#
_entry.id   AF-A0AAU6MTL1-F1
#
_cell.length_a   1.000
_cell.length_b   1.000
_cell.length_c   1.000
_cell.angle_alpha   90.00
_cell.angle_beta   90.00
_cell.angle_gamma   90.00
#
_symmetry.space_group_name_H-M   'P 1'
#
loop_
_entity.id
_entity.type
_entity.pdbx_description
1 polymer ?
#
loop_
_entity_poly.entity_id
_entity_poly.type
_entity_poly.pdbx_seq_one_letter_code
_entity_poly.pdbx_strand_id
1 'polypeptide(L)'
;MTTRRARRTVRSAALVAVAAAAVLSLTACQSGGNGTAAGSEKAQAGVGTRTVTSAAYRTTAETAETAESAQAKAGSPVRTQTLVDGSKAEIYELGDQHYRVKIINRGSVLATLETKGADAGLDANDMFVVLTLGGEVHSWMGGGHTGPGTFKLAGGWTAKVTKTGELRYRAQIIGHDGSVDATIEANQHDVGLDANGVYIVLSAGGVISSHA
;
A
#
# COMPACT_ATOMS: atom_id res chain seq x y z
N MET A 1 39.25 0.87 -57.68
CA MET A 1 38.02 1.19 -56.93
C MET A 1 38.34 2.18 -55.83
N THR A 2 37.39 3.07 -55.60
CA THR A 2 37.48 4.43 -55.06
C THR A 2 37.96 4.54 -53.61
N THR A 3 38.88 5.46 -53.36
CA THR A 3 39.28 5.95 -52.03
C THR A 3 38.36 7.08 -51.54
N ARG A 4 38.31 7.21 -50.21
CA ARG A 4 37.86 8.35 -49.36
C ARG A 4 36.52 8.15 -48.64
N ARG A 5 36.59 8.17 -47.31
CA ARG A 5 35.88 9.20 -46.54
C ARG A 5 36.65 9.56 -45.27
N ALA A 6 36.80 10.87 -45.09
CA ALA A 6 37.61 11.54 -44.10
C ALA A 6 36.90 11.63 -42.74
N ARG A 7 37.71 11.68 -41.69
CA ARG A 7 37.32 11.96 -40.30
C ARG A 7 37.04 13.45 -40.06
N ARG A 8 36.25 13.67 -39.00
CA ARG A 8 36.25 14.79 -38.01
C ARG A 8 35.63 16.13 -38.41
N THR A 9 34.63 16.52 -37.59
CA THR A 9 34.33 17.85 -37.01
C THR A 9 32.97 17.73 -36.27
N VAL A 10 32.61 18.33 -35.12
CA VAL A 10 33.12 19.46 -34.32
C VAL A 10 32.36 19.54 -32.97
N ARG A 11 33.11 19.90 -31.91
CA ARG A 11 32.84 20.77 -30.74
C ARG A 11 31.47 20.79 -30.00
N SER A 12 31.58 20.49 -28.71
CA SER A 12 31.28 21.34 -27.52
C SER A 12 29.94 22.09 -27.37
N ALA A 13 29.22 21.77 -26.28
CA ALA A 13 28.41 22.69 -25.45
C ALA A 13 28.33 22.06 -24.03
N ALA A 14 29.04 22.57 -23.02
CA ALA A 14 28.76 23.74 -22.17
C ALA A 14 27.61 23.52 -21.16
N LEU A 15 28.03 23.55 -19.89
CA LEU A 15 27.34 23.40 -18.60
C LEU A 15 26.09 24.28 -18.41
N VAL A 16 25.09 23.75 -17.68
CA VAL A 16 24.28 24.54 -16.75
C VAL A 16 24.03 23.69 -15.48
N ALA A 17 24.59 24.13 -14.36
CA ALA A 17 24.24 23.65 -13.03
C ALA A 17 23.30 24.69 -12.39
N VAL A 18 22.10 24.27 -11.98
CA VAL A 18 21.20 25.09 -11.17
C VAL A 18 21.13 24.47 -9.79
N ALA A 19 21.69 25.19 -8.82
CA ALA A 19 21.49 24.91 -7.40
C ALA A 19 20.21 25.61 -6.95
N ALA A 20 19.23 24.85 -6.45
CA ALA A 20 18.06 25.40 -5.78
C ALA A 20 18.21 25.20 -4.27
N ALA A 21 18.47 26.30 -3.55
CA ALA A 21 18.38 26.36 -2.10
C ALA A 21 16.92 26.64 -1.72
N ALA A 22 16.30 25.74 -0.96
CA ALA A 22 15.00 25.97 -0.34
C ALA A 22 15.18 26.10 1.18
N VAL A 23 14.65 27.20 1.70
CA VAL A 23 14.84 27.73 3.05
C VAL A 23 13.87 27.05 4.03
N LEU A 24 14.37 26.55 5.15
CA LEU A 24 13.55 26.10 6.28
C LEU A 24 12.89 27.33 6.94
N SER A 25 11.56 27.30 7.08
CA SER A 25 10.84 28.19 7.99
C SER A 25 10.15 27.35 9.07
N LEU A 26 10.63 27.49 10.31
CA LEU A 26 9.96 27.00 11.52
C LEU A 26 8.82 27.96 11.86
N THR A 27 7.66 27.43 12.24
CA THR A 27 6.67 28.20 13.02
C THR A 27 6.14 27.31 14.13
N ALA A 28 6.53 27.65 15.35
CA ALA A 28 5.92 27.18 16.58
C ALA A 28 4.84 28.18 16.98
N CYS A 29 3.62 27.70 17.23
CA CYS A 29 2.60 28.46 17.96
C CYS A 29 2.30 27.70 19.26
N GLN A 30 3.01 28.08 20.31
CA GLN A 30 2.55 27.94 21.69
C GLN A 30 1.60 29.11 21.98
N SER A 31 0.36 28.84 22.36
CA SER A 31 -0.50 29.83 23.00
C SER A 31 -0.59 29.52 24.49
N GLY A 32 0.23 30.22 25.27
CA GLY A 32 0.08 30.37 26.71
C GLY A 32 -0.42 31.79 27.05
N GLY A 33 -1.09 31.91 28.19
CA GLY A 33 -1.53 33.18 28.79
C GLY A 33 -2.70 32.91 29.74
N ASN A 34 -2.45 32.42 30.97
CA ASN A 34 -2.20 33.21 32.20
C ASN A 34 -3.22 34.36 32.36
N GLY A 35 -4.03 34.45 33.42
CA GLY A 35 -3.98 33.86 34.76
C GLY A 35 -4.35 34.97 35.75
N THR A 36 -5.18 34.68 36.75
CA THR A 36 -5.42 35.39 38.05
C THR A 36 -6.79 34.96 38.56
N ALA A 37 -7.11 34.86 39.84
CA ALA A 37 -6.44 34.69 41.12
C ALA A 37 -7.59 34.47 42.14
N ALA A 38 -7.22 34.12 43.37
CA ALA A 38 -8.04 34.10 44.58
C ALA A 38 -9.02 32.92 44.74
N GLY A 39 -8.55 31.95 45.54
CA GLY A 39 -9.43 31.03 46.25
C GLY A 39 -10.31 31.77 47.26
N SER A 40 -11.45 31.17 47.56
CA SER A 40 -12.27 31.47 48.72
C SER A 40 -12.96 30.18 49.11
N GLU A 41 -12.43 29.56 50.16
CA GLU A 41 -13.11 28.52 50.90
C GLU A 41 -14.34 29.12 51.59
N LYS A 42 -15.49 28.47 51.48
CA LYS A 42 -16.50 28.53 52.53
C LYS A 42 -17.22 27.19 52.63
N ALA A 43 -17.06 26.59 53.79
CA ALA A 43 -17.65 25.33 54.22
C ALA A 43 -19.07 25.51 54.80
N GLN A 44 -19.68 24.36 55.12
CA GLN A 44 -20.88 24.08 55.94
C GLN A 44 -22.24 24.24 55.24
N ALA A 45 -23.23 23.36 55.42
CA ALA A 45 -23.47 22.13 56.19
C ALA A 45 -24.69 21.46 55.49
N GLY A 46 -24.95 20.15 55.45
CA GLY A 46 -24.81 19.09 56.44
C GLY A 46 -26.21 18.66 56.91
N VAL A 47 -26.76 17.54 56.40
CA VAL A 47 -27.74 16.61 57.02
C VAL A 47 -27.66 15.31 56.19
N GLY A 48 -27.11 14.20 56.68
CA GLY A 48 -27.83 13.16 57.45
C GLY A 48 -28.78 12.38 56.53
N THR A 49 -28.52 11.13 56.12
CA THR A 49 -28.78 9.94 56.96
C THR A 49 -28.07 8.72 56.37
N ARG A 50 -27.64 7.84 57.27
CA ARG A 50 -26.79 6.66 57.12
C ARG A 50 -27.62 5.37 57.12
N THR A 51 -27.03 4.30 56.60
CA THR A 51 -27.24 2.85 56.93
C THR A 51 -28.41 2.17 56.18
N VAL A 52 -28.32 0.96 55.61
CA VAL A 52 -27.56 -0.25 55.99
C VAL A 52 -27.18 -1.15 54.79
N THR A 53 -25.94 -1.63 54.81
CA THR A 53 -25.36 -2.96 54.46
C THR A 53 -26.37 -4.12 54.29
N SER A 54 -26.20 -5.24 53.55
CA SER A 54 -25.08 -5.98 52.96
C SER A 54 -25.62 -7.19 52.16
N ALA A 55 -24.73 -7.82 51.36
CA ALA A 55 -24.76 -9.18 50.77
C ALA A 55 -25.48 -9.32 49.41
N ALA A 56 -24.95 -9.96 48.36
CA ALA A 56 -23.75 -10.77 48.18
C ALA A 56 -23.41 -10.86 46.67
N TYR A 57 -22.10 -10.95 46.40
CA TYR A 57 -21.43 -11.74 45.35
C TYR A 57 -22.17 -12.03 44.02
N ARG A 58 -21.68 -11.45 42.92
CA ARG A 58 -21.58 -12.12 41.60
C ARG A 58 -20.54 -11.45 40.71
N THR A 59 -19.47 -12.19 40.45
CA THR A 59 -18.47 -11.97 39.40
C THR A 59 -19.13 -11.72 38.04
N THR A 60 -18.70 -10.68 37.33
CA THR A 60 -18.66 -10.70 35.86
C THR A 60 -17.32 -10.11 35.44
N ALA A 61 -16.53 -10.95 34.80
CA ALA A 61 -15.32 -10.57 34.11
C ALA A 61 -15.71 -9.63 32.96
N GLU A 62 -15.11 -8.45 32.93
CA GLU A 62 -15.18 -7.54 31.80
C GLU A 62 -14.19 -8.06 30.76
N THR A 63 -14.70 -8.94 29.90
CA THR A 63 -13.98 -9.40 28.72
C THR A 63 -13.80 -8.20 27.80
N ALA A 64 -12.56 -7.79 27.63
CA ALA A 64 -12.12 -7.03 26.47
C ALA A 64 -12.37 -7.90 25.22
N GLU A 65 -13.51 -7.68 24.56
CA GLU A 65 -13.79 -8.21 23.24
C GLU A 65 -13.43 -7.15 22.20
N THR A 66 -12.25 -7.37 21.61
CA THR A 66 -12.04 -7.42 20.17
C THR A 66 -12.84 -6.43 19.33
N ALA A 67 -12.15 -5.41 18.83
CA ALA A 67 -12.56 -4.66 17.64
C ALA A 67 -12.59 -5.62 16.44
N GLU A 68 -13.68 -6.37 16.32
CA GLU A 68 -14.03 -7.10 15.12
C GLU A 68 -14.59 -6.07 14.14
N SER A 69 -13.87 -5.91 13.04
CA SER A 69 -14.14 -4.95 11.99
C SER A 69 -15.60 -5.04 11.53
N ALA A 70 -16.31 -3.92 11.64
CA ALA A 70 -17.64 -3.77 11.08
C ALA A 70 -17.59 -3.96 9.56
N GLN A 71 -17.72 -5.20 9.09
CA GLN A 71 -18.00 -5.50 7.70
C GLN A 71 -19.43 -5.05 7.43
N ALA A 72 -19.58 -3.82 6.95
CA ALA A 72 -20.79 -3.43 6.25
C ALA A 72 -21.09 -4.52 5.20
N LYS A 73 -22.35 -4.98 5.15
CA LYS A 73 -22.82 -5.96 4.16
C LYS A 73 -22.59 -5.37 2.77
N ALA A 74 -21.45 -5.70 2.17
CA ALA A 74 -21.17 -5.36 0.80
C ALA A 74 -22.31 -5.93 -0.05
N GLY A 75 -22.83 -5.15 -1.00
CA GLY A 75 -23.78 -5.65 -2.00
C GLY A 75 -23.19 -6.85 -2.74
N SER A 76 -24.01 -7.64 -3.44
CA SER A 76 -23.51 -8.82 -4.17
C SER A 76 -22.34 -8.46 -5.11
N PRO A 77 -21.34 -9.35 -5.28
CA PRO A 77 -20.24 -9.09 -6.20
C PRO A 77 -20.77 -8.90 -7.63
N VAL A 78 -20.19 -7.95 -8.35
CA VAL A 78 -20.51 -7.69 -9.76
C VAL A 78 -19.96 -8.78 -10.68
N ARG A 79 -18.91 -9.47 -10.22
CA ARG A 79 -18.26 -10.56 -10.95
C ARG A 79 -17.58 -11.50 -9.98
N THR A 80 -17.51 -12.77 -10.36
CA THR A 80 -16.69 -13.78 -9.66
C THR A 80 -15.82 -14.48 -10.67
N GLN A 81 -14.55 -14.71 -10.34
CA GLN A 81 -13.64 -15.51 -11.16
C GLN A 81 -12.88 -16.53 -10.32
N THR A 82 -12.43 -17.59 -10.96
CA THR A 82 -11.51 -18.57 -10.34
C THR A 82 -10.08 -18.11 -10.56
N LEU A 83 -9.26 -18.09 -9.51
CA LEU A 83 -7.83 -17.80 -9.58
C LEU A 83 -7.03 -19.06 -9.95
N VAL A 84 -5.74 -18.88 -10.25
CA VAL A 84 -4.84 -19.96 -10.68
C VAL A 84 -4.71 -21.11 -9.67
N ASP A 85 -4.89 -20.84 -8.37
CA ASP A 85 -4.87 -21.83 -7.30
C ASP A 85 -6.23 -22.53 -7.07
N GLY A 86 -7.25 -22.17 -7.84
CA GLY A 86 -8.62 -22.66 -7.70
C GLY A 86 -9.46 -21.91 -6.66
N SER A 87 -8.91 -20.91 -5.95
CA SER A 87 -9.70 -20.01 -5.10
C SER A 87 -10.63 -19.12 -5.94
N LYS A 88 -11.59 -18.45 -5.29
CA LYS A 88 -12.54 -17.54 -5.93
C LYS A 88 -12.17 -16.11 -5.59
N ALA A 89 -12.05 -15.25 -6.61
CA ALA A 89 -12.05 -13.81 -6.44
C ALA A 89 -13.47 -13.27 -6.67
N GLU A 90 -14.09 -12.75 -5.62
CA GLU A 90 -15.32 -11.98 -5.71
C GLU A 90 -14.96 -10.51 -5.87
N ILE A 91 -15.40 -9.90 -6.98
CA ILE A 91 -15.10 -8.52 -7.34
C ILE A 91 -16.34 -7.66 -7.08
N TYR A 92 -16.13 -6.57 -6.37
CA TYR A 92 -17.13 -5.59 -5.99
C TYR A 92 -16.74 -4.25 -6.60
N GLU A 93 -17.66 -3.64 -7.33
CA GLU A 93 -17.54 -2.27 -7.81
C GLU A 93 -18.02 -1.33 -6.70
N LEU A 94 -17.13 -0.47 -6.22
CA LEU A 94 -17.39 0.48 -5.14
C LEU A 94 -17.56 1.90 -5.67
N GLY A 95 -17.12 2.16 -6.90
CA GLY A 95 -17.25 3.41 -7.63
C GLY A 95 -16.33 3.43 -8.87
N ASP A 96 -16.27 4.57 -9.54
CA ASP A 96 -15.41 4.76 -10.70
C ASP A 96 -13.94 4.50 -10.33
N GLN A 97 -13.32 3.53 -11.01
CA GLN A 97 -11.95 3.09 -10.74
C GLN A 97 -11.69 2.59 -9.31
N HIS A 98 -12.75 2.28 -8.56
CA HIS A 98 -12.69 1.80 -7.18
C HIS A 98 -13.32 0.42 -7.09
N TYR A 99 -12.48 -0.61 -7.08
CA TYR A 99 -12.88 -2.00 -7.00
C TYR A 99 -12.29 -2.63 -5.74
N ARG A 100 -13.02 -3.59 -5.17
CA ARG A 100 -12.53 -4.47 -4.12
C ARG A 100 -12.64 -5.91 -4.55
N VAL A 101 -11.60 -6.69 -4.29
CA VAL A 101 -11.60 -8.14 -4.47
C VAL A 101 -11.49 -8.81 -3.13
N LYS A 102 -12.37 -9.78 -2.87
CA LYS A 102 -12.20 -10.77 -1.79
C LYS A 102 -11.73 -12.08 -2.42
N ILE A 103 -10.59 -12.58 -1.96
CA ILE A 103 -10.10 -13.91 -2.34
C ILE A 103 -10.62 -14.91 -1.32
N ILE A 104 -11.37 -15.91 -1.78
CA ILE A 104 -12.10 -16.86 -0.95
C ILE A 104 -11.66 -18.29 -1.30
N ASN A 105 -11.30 -19.05 -0.28
CA ASN A 105 -11.03 -20.48 -0.40
C ASN A 105 -11.85 -21.24 0.64
N ARG A 106 -12.59 -22.26 0.19
CA ARG A 106 -13.44 -23.10 1.07
C ARG A 106 -14.39 -22.31 1.99
N GLY A 107 -14.90 -21.18 1.50
CA GLY A 107 -15.84 -20.31 2.23
C GLY A 107 -15.18 -19.25 3.13
N SER A 108 -13.85 -19.28 3.30
CA SER A 108 -13.12 -18.30 4.09
C SER A 108 -12.46 -17.25 3.22
N VAL A 109 -12.54 -15.97 3.62
CA VAL A 109 -11.79 -14.88 2.98
C VAL A 109 -10.32 -14.99 3.39
N LEU A 110 -9.44 -15.21 2.43
CA LEU A 110 -7.98 -15.29 2.64
C LEU A 110 -7.32 -13.92 2.56
N ALA A 111 -7.78 -13.07 1.64
CA ALA A 111 -7.23 -11.74 1.42
C ALA A 111 -8.29 -10.79 0.84
N THR A 112 -8.04 -9.49 1.01
CA THR A 112 -8.83 -8.44 0.35
C THR A 112 -7.87 -7.45 -0.31
N LEU A 113 -8.07 -7.22 -1.61
CA LEU A 113 -7.39 -6.17 -2.37
C LEU A 113 -8.40 -5.07 -2.69
N GLU A 114 -7.93 -3.84 -2.78
CA GLU A 114 -8.78 -2.70 -3.13
C GLU A 114 -7.98 -1.66 -3.90
N THR A 115 -8.52 -1.21 -5.03
CA THR A 115 -7.90 -0.11 -5.78
C THR A 115 -8.16 1.20 -5.04
N LYS A 116 -7.10 1.95 -4.74
CA LYS A 116 -7.18 3.25 -4.05
C LYS A 116 -6.60 4.35 -4.93
N GLY A 117 -7.13 4.48 -6.14
CA GLY A 117 -6.59 5.35 -7.19
C GLY A 117 -5.32 4.81 -7.88
N ALA A 118 -4.92 3.57 -7.56
CA ALA A 118 -3.90 2.79 -8.27
C ALA A 118 -4.30 1.31 -8.28
N ASP A 119 -3.66 0.53 -9.15
CA ASP A 119 -3.76 -0.93 -9.14
C ASP A 119 -3.31 -1.49 -7.78
N ALA A 120 -3.88 -2.63 -7.39
CA ALA A 120 -3.52 -3.34 -6.17
C ALA A 120 -2.85 -4.67 -6.52
N GLY A 121 -1.92 -5.11 -5.67
CA GLY A 121 -1.18 -6.35 -5.85
C GLY A 121 -1.16 -7.18 -4.57
N LEU A 122 -0.93 -8.48 -4.73
CA LEU A 122 -0.76 -9.42 -3.63
C LEU A 122 0.24 -10.51 -4.03
N ASP A 123 1.21 -10.79 -3.15
CA ASP A 123 1.98 -12.03 -3.12
C ASP A 123 1.40 -12.91 -2.00
N ALA A 124 0.72 -13.99 -2.40
CA ALA A 124 0.07 -14.94 -1.51
C ALA A 124 0.81 -16.29 -1.53
N ASN A 125 2.06 -16.29 -1.10
CA ASN A 125 2.97 -17.45 -1.12
C ASN A 125 3.24 -17.94 -2.55
N ASP A 126 3.87 -17.09 -3.36
CA ASP A 126 4.25 -17.40 -4.75
C ASP A 126 3.05 -17.51 -5.72
N MET A 127 1.84 -17.26 -5.24
CA MET A 127 0.71 -16.87 -6.07
C MET A 127 0.62 -15.35 -6.10
N PHE A 128 0.72 -14.77 -7.29
CA PHE A 128 0.64 -13.32 -7.47
C PHE A 128 -0.72 -12.95 -8.03
N VAL A 129 -1.27 -11.84 -7.55
CA VAL A 129 -2.55 -11.30 -8.02
C VAL A 129 -2.42 -9.81 -8.24
N VAL A 130 -2.95 -9.32 -9.37
CA VAL A 130 -3.16 -7.89 -9.62
C VAL A 130 -4.65 -7.64 -9.79
N LEU A 131 -5.17 -6.63 -9.10
CA LEU A 131 -6.47 -6.00 -9.35
C LEU A 131 -6.22 -4.65 -10.02
N THR A 132 -6.65 -4.50 -11.26
CA THR A 132 -6.46 -3.26 -12.02
C THR A 132 -7.50 -2.21 -11.61
N LEU A 133 -7.22 -0.94 -11.90
CA LEU A 133 -8.19 0.15 -11.80
C LEU A 133 -9.45 -0.06 -12.66
N GLY A 134 -9.38 -0.89 -13.71
CA GLY A 134 -10.53 -1.32 -14.51
C GLY A 134 -11.36 -2.43 -13.88
N GLY A 135 -10.94 -2.95 -12.73
CA GLY A 135 -11.61 -4.05 -12.05
C GLY A 135 -11.31 -5.43 -12.64
N GLU A 136 -10.30 -5.55 -13.53
CA GLU A 136 -9.78 -6.84 -13.97
C GLU A 136 -8.91 -7.48 -12.88
N VAL A 137 -8.90 -8.81 -12.85
CA VAL A 137 -8.09 -9.57 -11.89
C VAL A 137 -7.25 -10.58 -12.64
N HIS A 138 -5.94 -10.51 -12.45
CA HIS A 138 -4.95 -11.39 -13.07
C HIS A 138 -4.22 -12.15 -11.97
N SER A 139 -4.07 -13.46 -12.14
CA SER A 139 -3.36 -14.31 -11.18
C SER A 139 -2.44 -15.30 -11.86
N TRP A 140 -1.26 -15.52 -11.30
CA TRP A 140 -0.27 -16.48 -11.79
C TRP A 140 0.54 -17.08 -10.64
N MET A 141 1.28 -18.15 -10.93
CA MET A 141 2.17 -18.83 -9.98
C MET A 141 3.63 -18.61 -10.39
N GLY A 142 4.51 -18.42 -9.41
CA GLY A 142 5.95 -18.41 -9.62
C GLY A 142 6.49 -17.15 -10.31
N GLY A 143 7.75 -17.25 -10.75
CA GLY A 143 8.44 -16.15 -11.43
C GLY A 143 8.95 -15.04 -10.50
N GLY A 144 8.88 -15.24 -9.19
CA GLY A 144 9.38 -14.30 -8.20
C GLY A 144 10.91 -14.18 -8.18
N HIS A 145 11.40 -12.94 -8.17
CA HIS A 145 12.78 -12.59 -7.87
C HIS A 145 12.86 -11.94 -6.50
N THR A 146 13.77 -12.42 -5.64
CA THR A 146 13.87 -11.97 -4.24
C THR A 146 15.02 -10.99 -4.02
N GLY A 147 14.71 -9.91 -3.29
CA GLY A 147 15.67 -8.95 -2.77
C GLY A 147 16.01 -7.81 -3.76
N PRO A 148 16.90 -6.89 -3.35
CA PRO A 148 17.35 -5.81 -4.21
C PRO A 148 18.13 -6.36 -5.41
N GLY A 149 17.96 -5.73 -6.58
CA GLY A 149 18.61 -6.18 -7.79
C GLY A 149 18.03 -5.54 -9.04
N THR A 150 18.49 -5.98 -10.20
CA THR A 150 17.90 -5.64 -11.49
C THR A 150 17.47 -6.93 -12.17
N PHE A 151 16.18 -7.04 -12.48
CA PHE A 151 15.55 -8.26 -12.94
C PHE A 151 14.86 -8.04 -14.28
N LYS A 152 14.88 -9.07 -15.13
CA LYS A 152 14.07 -9.09 -16.35
C LYS A 152 12.67 -9.54 -15.99
N LEU A 153 11.69 -8.79 -16.48
CA LEU A 153 10.28 -9.07 -16.30
C LEU A 153 9.67 -9.55 -17.62
N ALA A 154 8.46 -10.07 -17.55
CA ALA A 154 7.66 -10.47 -18.70
C ALA A 154 7.49 -9.29 -19.68
N GLY A 155 7.20 -9.61 -20.95
CA GLY A 155 7.05 -8.60 -21.99
C GLY A 155 8.31 -7.78 -22.30
N GLY A 156 9.48 -8.17 -21.79
CA GLY A 156 10.76 -7.47 -22.04
C GLY A 156 11.03 -6.26 -21.15
N TRP A 157 10.16 -6.01 -20.17
CA TRP A 157 10.37 -5.03 -19.11
C TRP A 157 11.59 -5.36 -18.24
N THR A 158 12.14 -4.35 -17.57
CA THR A 158 13.18 -4.54 -16.55
C THR A 158 12.74 -3.85 -15.27
N ALA A 159 12.98 -4.46 -14.12
CA ALA A 159 12.77 -3.81 -12.83
C ALA A 159 14.07 -3.65 -12.06
N LYS A 160 14.32 -2.44 -11.57
CA LYS A 160 15.37 -2.16 -10.59
C LYS A 160 14.76 -2.06 -9.20
N VAL A 161 14.93 -3.09 -8.40
CA VAL A 161 14.41 -3.19 -7.02
C VAL A 161 15.47 -2.70 -6.04
N THR A 162 15.07 -1.82 -5.14
CA THR A 162 15.90 -1.30 -4.05
C THR A 162 15.16 -1.49 -2.73
N LYS A 163 15.86 -1.98 -1.69
CA LYS A 163 15.32 -1.98 -0.32
C LYS A 163 15.45 -0.59 0.28
N THR A 164 14.35 -0.04 0.75
CA THR A 164 14.28 1.34 1.32
C THR A 164 14.02 1.33 2.81
N GLY A 165 13.71 0.16 3.39
CA GLY A 165 13.56 -0.06 4.81
C GLY A 165 13.21 -1.50 5.12
N GLU A 166 12.90 -1.77 6.39
CA GLU A 166 12.29 -3.04 6.79
C GLU A 166 10.87 -3.13 6.22
N LEU A 167 10.58 -4.23 5.50
CA LEU A 167 9.35 -4.42 4.74
C LEU A 167 9.01 -3.27 3.78
N ARG A 168 10.04 -2.59 3.26
CA ARG A 168 9.90 -1.51 2.28
C ARG A 168 10.85 -1.70 1.11
N TYR A 169 10.27 -1.81 -0.07
CA TYR A 169 10.98 -1.98 -1.33
C TYR A 169 10.38 -1.06 -2.37
N ARG A 170 11.25 -0.51 -3.23
CA ARG A 170 10.86 0.30 -4.39
C ARG A 170 11.37 -0.37 -5.64
N ALA A 171 10.52 -0.49 -6.65
CA ALA A 171 10.91 -0.93 -7.98
C ALA A 171 10.72 0.20 -8.99
N GLN A 172 11.78 0.49 -9.74
CA GLN A 172 11.68 1.28 -10.96
C GLN A 172 11.43 0.32 -12.11
N ILE A 173 10.32 0.50 -12.83
CA ILE A 173 9.94 -0.31 -13.99
C ILE A 173 10.44 0.42 -15.23
N ILE A 174 11.27 -0.26 -15.99
CA ILE A 174 12.10 0.29 -17.05
C ILE A 174 11.65 -0.31 -18.38
N GLY A 175 11.24 0.58 -19.29
CA GLY A 175 10.76 0.24 -20.62
C GLY A 175 11.88 -0.17 -21.58
N HIS A 176 11.49 -0.52 -22.80
CA HIS A 176 12.42 -1.02 -23.83
C HIS A 176 13.49 -0.03 -24.27
N ASP A 177 13.21 1.28 -24.15
CA ASP A 177 14.15 2.35 -24.47
C ASP A 177 15.11 2.68 -23.30
N GLY A 178 14.97 1.98 -22.17
CA GLY A 178 15.79 2.18 -20.97
C GLY A 178 15.30 3.31 -20.07
N SER A 179 14.19 3.97 -20.37
CA SER A 179 13.58 4.97 -19.50
C SER A 179 12.77 4.33 -18.37
N VAL A 180 12.60 5.06 -17.26
CA VAL A 180 11.79 4.62 -16.13
C VAL A 180 10.34 5.05 -16.40
N ASP A 181 9.49 4.09 -16.72
CA ASP A 181 8.09 4.35 -17.09
C ASP A 181 7.16 4.36 -15.86
N ALA A 182 7.54 3.64 -14.81
CA ALA A 182 6.83 3.66 -13.54
C ALA A 182 7.77 3.46 -12.34
N THR A 183 7.33 3.90 -11.18
CA THR A 183 7.96 3.57 -9.90
C THR A 183 6.88 3.13 -8.93
N ILE A 184 7.00 1.91 -8.42
CA ILE A 184 6.08 1.34 -7.42
C ILE A 184 6.83 1.12 -6.10
N GLU A 185 6.14 1.29 -4.98
CA GLU A 185 6.71 1.14 -3.65
C GLU A 185 5.81 0.25 -2.79
N ALA A 186 6.32 -0.93 -2.46
CA ALA A 186 5.74 -1.79 -1.44
C ALA A 186 6.19 -1.24 -0.08
N ASN A 187 5.24 -0.73 0.70
CA ASN A 187 5.50 -0.14 2.01
C ASN A 187 4.60 -0.82 3.04
N GLN A 188 5.12 -1.86 3.70
CA GLN A 188 4.39 -2.75 4.62
C GLN A 188 3.24 -3.55 3.96
N HIS A 189 2.85 -3.19 2.75
CA HIS A 189 1.86 -3.83 1.92
C HIS A 189 2.42 -4.05 0.52
N ASP A 190 1.97 -5.13 -0.10
CA ASP A 190 2.27 -5.44 -1.50
C ASP A 190 1.58 -4.42 -2.43
N VAL A 191 2.15 -4.25 -3.62
CA VAL A 191 1.62 -3.36 -4.65
C VAL A 191 1.61 -4.03 -6.01
N GLY A 192 0.65 -3.65 -6.84
CA GLY A 192 0.45 -4.15 -8.19
C GLY A 192 0.63 -3.05 -9.22
N LEU A 193 0.85 -3.45 -10.47
CA LEU A 193 0.91 -2.57 -11.62
C LEU A 193 0.50 -3.33 -12.87
N ASP A 194 -0.40 -2.76 -13.68
CA ASP A 194 -0.52 -3.08 -15.10
C ASP A 194 0.41 -2.18 -15.93
N ALA A 195 1.45 -2.78 -16.52
CA ALA A 195 2.40 -2.14 -17.42
C ALA A 195 2.10 -2.53 -18.87
N ASN A 196 1.02 -1.97 -19.44
CA ASN A 196 0.56 -2.20 -20.80
C ASN A 196 0.31 -3.69 -21.12
N GLY A 197 -0.46 -4.36 -20.28
CA GLY A 197 -0.78 -5.79 -20.38
C GLY A 197 0.24 -6.72 -19.71
N VAL A 198 1.25 -6.15 -19.03
CA VAL A 198 2.17 -6.91 -18.18
C VAL A 198 1.88 -6.60 -16.73
N TYR A 199 1.35 -7.57 -16.00
CA TYR A 199 0.99 -7.46 -14.60
C TYR A 199 2.22 -7.70 -13.74
N ILE A 200 2.50 -6.81 -12.80
CA ILE A 200 3.67 -6.85 -11.94
C ILE A 200 3.20 -6.75 -10.49
N VAL A 201 3.75 -7.60 -9.61
CA VAL A 201 3.59 -7.47 -8.16
C VAL A 201 4.96 -7.24 -7.54
N LEU A 202 5.05 -6.25 -6.65
CA LEU A 202 6.16 -6.08 -5.72
C LEU A 202 5.64 -6.30 -4.30
N SER A 203 6.16 -7.31 -3.61
CA SER A 203 5.78 -7.60 -2.23
C SER A 203 6.56 -6.79 -1.22
N ALA A 204 5.96 -6.55 -0.05
CA ALA A 204 6.66 -5.93 1.08
C ALA A 204 7.84 -6.79 1.58
N GLY A 205 7.82 -8.11 1.30
CA GLY A 205 8.94 -9.03 1.54
C GLY A 205 10.13 -8.82 0.58
N GLY A 206 9.94 -8.07 -0.50
CA GLY A 206 10.96 -7.82 -1.52
C GLY A 206 10.99 -8.85 -2.63
N VAL A 207 9.87 -9.53 -2.89
CA VAL A 207 9.70 -10.37 -4.07
C VAL A 207 9.09 -9.52 -5.18
N ILE A 208 9.63 -9.61 -6.39
CA ILE A 208 9.01 -9.04 -7.59
C ILE A 208 8.71 -10.14 -8.60
N SER A 209 7.49 -10.19 -9.11
CA SER A 209 7.07 -11.14 -10.16
C SER A 209 6.26 -10.42 -11.22
N SER A 210 6.20 -11.00 -12.42
CA SER A 210 5.46 -10.44 -13.55
C SER A 210 4.88 -11.49 -14.48
N HIS A 211 3.77 -11.19 -15.12
CA HIS A 211 3.08 -12.07 -16.09
C HIS A 211 2.45 -11.25 -17.23
N ALA A 212 2.37 -11.83 -18.43
CA ALA A 212 1.76 -11.23 -19.62
C ALA A 212 0.59 -12.08 -20.12
#